data_AF-A0A2A2GJ60-F1
#
_entry.id   AF-A0A2A2GJ60-F1
#
_cell.length_a   1.000
_cell.length_b   1.000
_cell.length_c   1.000
_cell.angle_alpha   90.00
_cell.angle_beta   90.00
_cell.angle_gamma   90.00
#
_symmetry.space_group_name_H-M   'P 1'
#
loop_
_entity.id
_entity.type
_entity.pdbx_description
1 polymer ?
#
loop_
_entity_poly.entity_id
_entity_poly.type
_entity_poly.pdbx_seq_one_letter_code
_entity_poly.pdbx_strand_id
1 'polypeptide(L)'
;MIATTVRATAASLAFATAAFAQTAAAPATAPAAADSAAPAATQPNRGSSTPIPEGATTVEMKANAAGSAVATGAGEVAAHQTVSVVKPTLEGLDLTPDHMENGRWYNAEGIPVPNIQNGQVDYATFSGYRRYHAECHVCHGPDGEGSTYAPALKESVVHRIDYYAYQEIVASGKQDVNKAANLVMPAFGTNRNVWCYVDDIYVYLLARGTEAIPRGRPADKADKSEEFAAQEASCMEG
;
A
#
# COMPACT_ATOMS: atom_id res chain seq x y z
N MET A 1 -15.61 25.00 -62.47
CA MET A 1 -14.46 24.22 -63.00
C MET A 1 -13.16 24.94 -62.63
N ILE A 2 -12.55 24.65 -61.48
CA ILE A 2 -11.10 24.79 -61.25
C ILE A 2 -10.75 23.73 -60.19
N ALA A 3 -10.11 22.65 -60.64
CA ALA A 3 -9.61 21.57 -59.80
C ALA A 3 -8.12 21.81 -59.57
N THR A 4 -7.71 21.95 -58.31
CA THR A 4 -6.29 22.08 -57.95
C THR A 4 -5.89 20.89 -57.11
N THR A 5 -5.26 19.91 -57.76
CA THR A 5 -4.68 18.71 -57.20
C THR A 5 -3.33 19.03 -56.57
N VAL A 6 -3.21 18.88 -55.24
CA VAL A 6 -1.93 18.93 -54.52
C VAL A 6 -1.44 17.50 -54.30
N ARG A 7 -0.33 17.16 -54.96
CA ARG A 7 0.41 15.91 -54.82
C ARG A 7 1.46 16.10 -53.73
N ALA A 8 1.31 15.42 -52.58
CA ALA A 8 2.35 15.34 -51.56
C ALA A 8 3.14 14.03 -51.75
N THR A 9 4.43 14.17 -52.02
CA THR A 9 5.41 13.08 -52.14
C THR A 9 5.83 12.58 -50.77
N ALA A 10 5.64 11.29 -50.52
CA ALA A 10 6.17 10.58 -49.34
C ALA A 10 7.66 10.30 -49.54
N ALA A 11 8.50 10.78 -48.61
CA ALA A 11 9.91 10.43 -48.52
C ALA A 11 10.09 9.40 -47.38
N SER A 12 10.30 8.15 -47.77
CA SER A 12 10.63 7.05 -46.87
C SER A 12 12.11 7.12 -46.49
N LEU A 13 12.43 7.42 -45.22
CA LEU A 13 13.76 7.16 -44.66
C LEU A 13 13.76 5.81 -43.96
N ALA A 14 14.45 4.85 -44.56
CA ALA A 14 14.83 3.58 -43.95
C ALA A 14 16.10 3.80 -43.12
N PHE A 15 16.02 3.58 -41.80
CA PHE A 15 17.21 3.44 -40.96
C PHE A 15 17.53 1.96 -40.77
N ALA A 16 18.70 1.57 -41.25
CA ALA A 16 19.26 0.23 -41.19
C ALA A 16 19.58 -0.16 -39.75
N THR A 17 19.24 -1.41 -39.43
CA THR A 17 19.56 -2.12 -38.20
C THR A 17 21.05 -2.51 -38.17
N ALA A 18 21.75 -2.19 -37.08
CA ALA A 18 23.06 -2.75 -36.77
C ALA A 18 22.94 -3.63 -35.52
N ALA A 19 22.92 -4.94 -35.74
CA ALA A 19 22.99 -5.95 -34.69
C ALA A 19 24.45 -6.10 -34.24
N PHE A 20 24.76 -5.74 -32.99
CA PHE A 20 26.00 -6.12 -32.34
C PHE A 20 25.78 -7.45 -31.61
N ALA A 21 26.32 -8.52 -32.17
CA ALA A 21 26.50 -9.79 -31.49
C ALA A 21 27.68 -9.64 -30.50
N GLN A 22 27.42 -9.90 -29.22
CA GLN A 22 28.47 -9.97 -28.21
C GLN A 22 28.59 -11.40 -27.70
N THR A 23 29.76 -11.97 -27.97
CA THR A 23 30.21 -13.32 -27.63
C THR A 23 30.14 -13.57 -26.12
N ALA A 24 29.48 -14.66 -25.73
CA ALA A 24 29.48 -15.16 -24.36
C ALA A 24 30.85 -15.76 -24.00
N ALA A 25 31.40 -15.33 -22.87
CA ALA A 25 32.54 -15.96 -22.22
C ALA A 25 32.14 -16.37 -20.80
N ALA A 26 32.10 -17.69 -20.55
CA ALA A 26 32.14 -18.25 -19.20
C ALA A 26 33.61 -18.27 -18.72
N PRO A 27 33.88 -17.97 -17.45
CA PRO A 27 34.22 -19.04 -16.48
C PRO A 27 33.77 -18.63 -15.04
N ALA A 28 33.92 -19.34 -13.92
CA ALA A 28 34.69 -20.50 -13.50
C ALA A 28 33.95 -21.15 -12.30
N THR A 29 34.26 -22.41 -12.05
CA THR A 29 33.86 -23.20 -10.88
C THR A 29 34.31 -22.58 -9.55
N ALA A 30 33.38 -22.47 -8.59
CA ALA A 30 33.66 -22.04 -7.22
C ALA A 30 34.33 -23.17 -6.38
N PRO A 31 35.28 -22.85 -5.48
CA PRO A 31 35.83 -23.83 -4.54
C PRO A 31 34.91 -24.02 -3.31
N ALA A 32 35.04 -25.18 -2.69
CA ALA A 32 34.29 -25.66 -1.54
C ALA A 32 34.39 -24.73 -0.32
N ALA A 33 33.25 -24.52 0.34
CA ALA A 33 33.15 -23.84 1.62
C ALA A 33 33.74 -24.70 2.74
N ALA A 34 34.67 -24.13 3.49
CA ALA A 34 35.23 -24.70 4.70
C ALA A 34 34.28 -24.47 5.89
N ASP A 35 34.13 -25.51 6.71
CA ASP A 35 33.50 -25.47 8.03
C ASP A 35 34.11 -24.38 8.90
N SER A 36 33.25 -23.54 9.50
CA SER A 36 33.62 -22.70 10.63
C SER A 36 32.40 -22.57 11.55
N ALA A 37 32.50 -23.27 12.67
CA ALA A 37 31.54 -23.26 13.75
C ALA A 37 31.38 -21.85 14.34
N ALA A 38 30.13 -21.37 14.40
CA ALA A 38 29.74 -20.20 15.18
C ALA A 38 29.36 -20.63 16.61
N PRO A 39 29.69 -19.85 17.66
CA PRO A 39 29.26 -20.16 19.02
C PRO A 39 27.76 -19.90 19.20
N ALA A 40 27.12 -20.77 19.98
CA ALA A 40 25.71 -20.73 20.31
C ALA A 40 25.31 -19.40 20.99
N ALA A 41 24.37 -18.67 20.39
CA ALA A 41 23.71 -17.55 21.03
C ALA A 41 22.66 -18.07 22.02
N THR A 42 22.84 -17.73 23.30
CA THR A 42 21.93 -18.02 24.40
C THR A 42 20.58 -17.34 24.20
N GLN A 43 19.48 -18.09 24.31
CA GLN A 43 18.13 -17.53 24.33
C GLN A 43 17.86 -16.76 25.63
N PRO A 44 17.23 -15.56 25.60
CA PRO A 44 16.71 -14.95 26.81
C PRO A 44 15.44 -15.67 27.30
N ASN A 45 15.48 -15.93 28.59
CA ASN A 45 14.62 -16.80 29.38
C ASN A 45 13.18 -16.27 29.53
N ARG A 46 12.23 -17.20 29.64
CA ARG A 46 10.81 -16.94 29.93
C ARG A 46 10.65 -16.40 31.36
N GLY A 47 9.89 -15.32 31.47
CA GLY A 47 8.98 -14.95 32.57
C GLY A 47 9.42 -15.17 34.03
N SER A 48 9.68 -14.08 34.74
CA SER A 48 9.58 -14.02 36.20
C SER A 48 8.37 -13.16 36.56
N SER A 49 7.35 -13.77 37.16
CA SER A 49 6.11 -13.11 37.60
C SER A 49 6.34 -12.37 38.93
N THR A 50 6.07 -11.06 38.93
CA THR A 50 5.98 -10.25 40.16
C THR A 50 4.49 -10.02 40.49
N PRO A 51 4.06 -9.98 41.77
CA PRO A 51 2.64 -9.87 42.12
C PRO A 51 2.04 -8.47 41.83
N ILE A 52 0.74 -8.45 41.55
CA ILE A 52 -0.07 -7.27 41.20
C ILE A 52 -0.52 -6.51 42.48
N PRO A 53 -0.47 -5.16 42.53
CA PRO A 53 -1.22 -4.38 43.51
C PRO A 53 -2.69 -4.23 43.07
N GLU A 54 -3.64 -4.62 43.94
CA GLU A 54 -5.07 -4.45 43.70
C GLU A 54 -5.48 -2.97 43.69
N GLY A 55 -6.23 -2.54 42.67
CA GLY A 55 -6.95 -1.25 42.66
C GLY A 55 -6.65 -0.27 41.52
N ALA A 56 -5.85 -0.62 40.50
CA ALA A 56 -5.59 0.29 39.38
C ALA A 56 -6.68 0.19 38.29
N THR A 57 -7.46 1.25 38.08
CA THR A 57 -8.49 1.36 37.02
C THR A 57 -7.99 2.06 35.75
N THR A 58 -6.67 2.23 35.60
CA THR A 58 -6.05 2.85 34.43
C THR A 58 -4.82 2.05 34.01
N VAL A 59 -4.78 1.65 32.73
CA VAL A 59 -3.62 0.99 32.13
C VAL A 59 -2.75 2.05 31.47
N GLU A 60 -1.58 2.32 32.03
CA GLU A 60 -0.56 3.14 31.38
C GLU A 60 0.26 2.26 30.43
N MET A 61 0.12 2.46 29.12
CA MET A 61 0.90 1.75 28.11
C MET A 61 2.22 2.48 27.87
N LYS A 62 3.32 1.97 28.42
CA LYS A 62 4.67 2.47 28.08
C LYS A 62 5.26 1.62 26.96
N ALA A 63 5.45 2.23 25.79
CA ALA A 63 6.13 1.60 24.66
C ALA A 63 7.64 1.48 24.94
N ASN A 64 8.26 0.38 24.51
CA ASN A 64 9.72 0.31 24.43
C ASN A 64 10.20 0.80 23.04
N ALA A 65 11.50 1.09 22.94
CA ALA A 65 12.13 1.68 21.75
C ALA A 65 12.12 0.80 20.47
N ALA A 66 11.43 -0.35 20.49
CA ALA A 66 11.21 -1.22 19.33
C ALA A 66 9.74 -1.27 18.85
N GLY A 67 8.84 -0.47 19.45
CA GLY A 67 7.49 -0.24 18.92
C GLY A 67 6.52 -1.42 18.96
N SER A 68 6.85 -2.55 19.61
CA SER A 68 5.91 -3.65 19.82
C SER A 68 5.16 -3.50 21.14
N ALA A 69 3.85 -3.27 21.07
CA ALA A 69 2.96 -3.37 22.23
C ALA A 69 2.58 -4.84 22.45
N VAL A 70 2.90 -5.39 23.63
CA VAL A 70 2.36 -6.68 24.08
C VAL A 70 1.29 -6.39 25.12
N ALA A 71 0.04 -6.78 24.85
CA ALA A 71 -1.04 -6.74 25.82
C ALA A 71 -0.84 -7.88 26.84
N THR A 72 -0.53 -7.55 28.08
CA THR A 72 -0.64 -8.48 29.21
C THR A 72 -1.85 -8.08 30.05
N GLY A 73 -3.00 -8.63 29.73
CA GLY A 73 -4.22 -8.48 30.53
C GLY A 73 -5.40 -9.17 29.88
N ALA A 74 -5.86 -10.27 30.48
CA ALA A 74 -7.14 -10.89 30.16
C ALA A 74 -8.21 -10.30 31.09
N GLY A 75 -9.16 -9.58 30.52
CA GLY A 75 -10.38 -9.11 31.20
C GLY A 75 -11.56 -9.24 30.24
N GLU A 76 -12.63 -9.87 30.71
CA GLU A 76 -13.84 -10.16 29.93
C GLU A 76 -14.61 -8.88 29.59
N VAL A 77 -15.03 -8.71 28.32
CA VAL A 77 -15.84 -7.58 27.86
C VAL A 77 -17.32 -7.97 27.83
N ALA A 78 -18.17 -7.20 28.52
CA ALA A 78 -19.62 -7.41 28.54
C ALA A 78 -20.27 -7.01 27.21
N ALA A 79 -21.23 -7.82 26.74
CA ALA A 79 -21.91 -7.66 25.46
C ALA A 79 -23.04 -6.61 25.49
N HIS A 80 -22.70 -5.32 25.31
CA HIS A 80 -23.57 -4.32 24.65
C HIS A 80 -22.93 -2.93 24.46
N GLN A 81 -21.60 -2.79 24.43
CA GLN A 81 -21.00 -1.50 24.10
C GLN A 81 -20.79 -1.38 22.59
N THR A 82 -21.55 -0.47 21.97
CA THR A 82 -21.20 0.09 20.67
C THR A 82 -19.89 0.86 20.84
N VAL A 83 -18.79 0.20 20.49
CA VAL A 83 -17.50 0.86 20.34
C VAL A 83 -17.58 1.62 19.01
N SER A 84 -17.83 2.92 19.08
CA SER A 84 -17.39 3.82 18.02
C SER A 84 -15.88 3.66 17.93
N VAL A 85 -15.42 3.03 16.86
CA VAL A 85 -13.98 2.88 16.59
C VAL A 85 -13.37 4.27 16.66
N VAL A 86 -12.51 4.47 17.66
CA VAL A 86 -11.78 5.71 17.86
C VAL A 86 -10.93 5.91 16.61
N LYS A 87 -11.28 6.92 15.81
CA LYS A 87 -10.51 7.36 14.65
C LYS A 87 -9.08 7.65 15.12
N PRO A 88 -8.04 6.96 14.62
CA PRO A 88 -6.70 7.48 14.78
C PRO A 88 -6.65 8.79 14.01
N THR A 89 -6.52 9.92 14.70
CA THR A 89 -5.97 11.12 14.09
C THR A 89 -4.51 10.79 13.77
N LEU A 90 -4.30 10.25 12.57
CA LEU A 90 -3.13 10.55 11.75
C LEU A 90 -2.76 12.01 12.00
N GLU A 91 -1.48 12.35 12.18
CA GLU A 91 -1.07 13.73 12.46
C GLU A 91 -1.61 14.71 11.38
N GLY A 92 -2.82 15.24 11.59
CA GLY A 92 -3.51 16.17 10.69
C GLY A 92 -4.47 15.60 9.62
N LEU A 93 -4.61 14.29 9.39
CA LEU A 93 -5.55 13.77 8.36
C LEU A 93 -6.93 13.46 8.95
N ASP A 94 -7.95 14.21 8.55
CA ASP A 94 -9.35 13.92 8.88
C ASP A 94 -9.89 12.80 7.98
N LEU A 95 -10.20 11.65 8.58
CA LEU A 95 -10.82 10.51 7.89
C LEU A 95 -12.35 10.54 7.91
N THR A 96 -12.96 11.68 8.23
CA THR A 96 -14.42 11.82 8.18
C THR A 96 -14.88 11.91 6.72
N PRO A 97 -15.70 10.96 6.24
CA PRO A 97 -16.33 11.11 4.92
C PRO A 97 -17.28 12.30 4.95
N ASP A 98 -17.14 13.19 3.98
CA ASP A 98 -17.92 14.42 3.82
C ASP A 98 -18.87 14.31 2.62
N HIS A 99 -18.33 14.02 1.44
CA HIS A 99 -19.09 13.90 0.21
C HIS A 99 -18.62 12.72 -0.65
N MET A 100 -19.47 12.33 -1.59
CA MET A 100 -19.16 11.30 -2.57
C MET A 100 -19.08 11.94 -3.96
N GLU A 101 -18.03 11.59 -4.70
CA GLU A 101 -17.82 12.01 -6.08
C GLU A 101 -17.31 10.81 -6.90
N ASN A 102 -17.90 10.57 -8.08
CA ASN A 102 -17.49 9.49 -8.97
C ASN A 102 -17.45 8.10 -8.28
N GLY A 103 -18.38 7.88 -7.34
CA GLY A 103 -18.46 6.66 -6.52
C GLY A 103 -17.34 6.48 -5.47
N ARG A 104 -16.60 7.54 -5.12
CA ARG A 104 -15.57 7.56 -4.06
C ARG A 104 -15.93 8.56 -2.97
N TRP A 105 -15.58 8.25 -1.73
CA TRP A 105 -15.77 9.16 -0.60
C TRP A 105 -14.54 10.04 -0.41
N TYR A 106 -14.78 11.31 -0.11
CA TYR A 106 -13.76 12.31 0.17
C TYR A 106 -14.07 13.00 1.50
N ASN A 107 -13.03 13.48 2.16
CA ASN A 107 -13.17 14.37 3.31
C ASN A 107 -13.37 15.83 2.87
N ALA A 108 -13.47 16.75 3.85
CA ALA A 108 -13.67 18.18 3.58
C ALA A 108 -12.50 18.84 2.82
N GLU A 109 -11.30 18.26 2.87
CA GLU A 109 -10.14 18.72 2.10
C GLU A 109 -10.07 18.13 0.68
N GLY A 110 -11.02 17.27 0.29
CA GLY A 110 -11.00 16.60 -1.01
C GLY A 110 -9.99 15.45 -1.10
N ILE A 111 -9.57 14.89 0.03
CA ILE A 111 -8.71 13.70 0.09
C ILE A 111 -9.60 12.45 0.14
N PRO A 112 -9.34 11.42 -0.67
CA PRO A 112 -10.15 10.20 -0.66
C PRO A 112 -10.00 9.47 0.68
N VAL A 113 -11.13 9.05 1.25
CA VAL A 113 -11.21 8.37 2.56
C VAL A 113 -12.09 7.13 2.48
N PRO A 114 -11.83 6.09 3.29
CA PRO A 114 -12.72 4.94 3.36
C PRO A 114 -14.04 5.30 4.05
N ASN A 115 -15.15 4.70 3.62
CA ASN A 115 -16.43 4.78 4.31
C ASN A 115 -16.90 3.37 4.68
N ILE A 116 -16.87 3.06 5.97
CA ILE A 116 -17.15 1.71 6.48
C ILE A 116 -18.35 1.80 7.42
N GLN A 117 -19.39 1.04 7.10
CA GLN A 117 -20.64 1.03 7.86
C GLN A 117 -20.97 -0.40 8.29
N ASN A 118 -21.03 -0.65 9.59
CA ASN A 118 -21.37 -1.97 10.16
C ASN A 118 -20.50 -3.12 9.60
N GLY A 119 -19.23 -2.85 9.30
CA GLY A 119 -18.29 -3.82 8.71
C GLY A 119 -18.39 -4.00 7.20
N GLN A 120 -19.38 -3.37 6.55
CA GLN A 120 -19.42 -3.25 5.09
C GLN A 120 -18.51 -2.11 4.65
N VAL A 121 -17.56 -2.40 3.75
CA VAL A 121 -16.69 -1.37 3.17
C VAL A 121 -17.34 -0.71 1.97
N ASP A 122 -17.03 0.54 1.68
CA ASP A 122 -17.39 1.15 0.40
C ASP A 122 -16.73 0.41 -0.79
N TYR A 123 -17.29 0.58 -2.00
CA TYR A 123 -16.80 -0.13 -3.16
C TYR A 123 -15.35 0.24 -3.51
N ALA A 124 -14.93 1.49 -3.30
CA ALA A 124 -13.56 1.93 -3.62
C ALA A 124 -12.54 1.25 -2.69
N THR A 125 -12.84 1.11 -1.39
CA THR A 125 -12.01 0.32 -0.46
C THR A 125 -11.88 -1.15 -0.91
N PHE A 126 -12.97 -1.77 -1.36
CA PHE A 126 -12.91 -3.14 -1.90
C PHE A 126 -12.15 -3.24 -3.23
N SER A 127 -12.33 -2.25 -4.13
CA SER A 127 -11.58 -2.13 -5.37
C SER A 127 -10.08 -2.03 -5.06
N GLY A 128 -9.71 -1.17 -4.11
CA GLY A 128 -8.36 -0.95 -3.62
C GLY A 128 -7.68 -2.22 -3.16
N TYR A 129 -8.38 -3.05 -2.36
CA TYR A 129 -7.89 -4.37 -1.96
C TYR A 129 -7.48 -5.22 -3.18
N ARG A 130 -8.34 -5.27 -4.21
CA ARG A 130 -8.07 -6.06 -5.42
C ARG A 130 -6.90 -5.51 -6.23
N ARG A 131 -6.79 -4.19 -6.35
CA ARG A 131 -5.71 -3.52 -7.11
C ARG A 131 -4.37 -3.62 -6.39
N TYR A 132 -4.37 -3.39 -5.08
CA TYR A 132 -3.21 -3.64 -4.22
C TYR A 132 -2.70 -5.09 -4.38
N HIS A 133 -3.61 -6.06 -4.36
CA HIS A 133 -3.26 -7.47 -4.53
C HIS A 133 -2.97 -7.87 -5.98
N ALA A 134 -3.19 -7.00 -6.97
CA ALA A 134 -2.73 -7.25 -8.33
C ALA A 134 -1.33 -6.68 -8.56
N GLU A 135 -1.06 -5.49 -8.04
CA GLU A 135 0.08 -4.68 -8.50
C GLU A 135 1.11 -4.37 -7.41
N CYS A 136 0.74 -4.41 -6.13
CA CYS A 136 1.58 -3.90 -5.03
C CYS A 136 2.08 -5.01 -4.09
N HIS A 137 1.26 -6.02 -3.83
CA HIS A 137 1.51 -7.02 -2.78
C HIS A 137 2.80 -7.83 -2.97
N VAL A 138 3.24 -7.99 -4.23
CA VAL A 138 4.46 -8.76 -4.56
C VAL A 138 5.69 -8.19 -3.88
N CYS A 139 5.75 -6.86 -3.72
CA CYS A 139 6.84 -6.17 -3.05
C CYS A 139 6.45 -5.77 -1.63
N HIS A 140 5.26 -5.22 -1.44
CA HIS A 140 4.83 -4.64 -0.16
C HIS A 140 4.13 -5.62 0.77
N GLY A 141 4.17 -6.91 0.44
CA GLY A 141 3.61 -7.98 1.28
C GLY A 141 2.08 -8.05 1.23
N PRO A 142 1.49 -9.10 1.82
CA PRO A 142 0.04 -9.18 1.98
C PRO A 142 -0.45 -8.04 2.90
N ASP A 143 -1.65 -7.54 2.65
CA ASP A 143 -2.35 -6.58 3.53
C ASP A 143 -1.64 -5.24 3.82
N GLY A 144 -0.56 -4.89 3.09
CA GLY A 144 0.21 -3.67 3.33
C GLY A 144 1.28 -3.79 4.42
N GLU A 145 1.58 -5.01 4.89
CA GLU A 145 2.46 -5.29 6.04
C GLU A 145 3.96 -5.12 5.74
N GLY A 146 4.32 -4.91 4.48
CA GLY A 146 5.70 -4.83 4.05
C GLY A 146 6.33 -6.20 3.84
N SER A 147 7.58 -6.18 3.39
CA SER A 147 8.40 -7.36 3.22
C SER A 147 9.86 -7.04 3.53
N THR A 148 10.73 -8.03 3.38
CA THR A 148 12.18 -7.80 3.40
C THR A 148 12.67 -6.93 2.22
N TYR A 149 11.84 -6.73 1.19
CA TYR A 149 12.18 -5.96 0.00
C TYR A 149 11.62 -4.53 0.01
N ALA A 150 10.42 -4.32 0.57
CA ALA A 150 9.74 -3.02 0.52
C ALA A 150 8.99 -2.69 1.82
N PRO A 151 8.78 -1.40 2.15
CA PRO A 151 8.18 -0.99 3.42
C PRO A 151 6.70 -1.37 3.54
N ALA A 152 6.21 -1.37 4.78
CA ALA A 152 4.79 -1.52 5.10
C ALA A 152 4.01 -0.29 4.63
N LEU A 153 3.23 -0.43 3.56
CA LEU A 153 2.49 0.69 2.98
C LEU A 153 1.38 1.18 3.90
N LYS A 154 0.74 0.28 4.68
CA LYS A 154 -0.30 0.67 5.62
C LYS A 154 0.23 1.66 6.67
N GLU A 155 1.46 1.44 7.14
CA GLU A 155 2.13 2.34 8.08
C GLU A 155 2.62 3.61 7.38
N SER A 156 3.04 3.49 6.12
CA SER A 156 3.58 4.62 5.36
C SER A 156 2.52 5.68 5.12
N VAL A 157 1.35 5.29 4.61
CA VAL A 157 0.23 6.23 4.33
C VAL A 157 -0.40 6.78 5.60
N VAL A 158 -0.13 6.18 6.76
CA VAL A 158 -0.67 6.63 8.05
C VAL A 158 0.32 7.52 8.82
N HIS A 159 1.61 7.30 8.68
CA HIS A 159 2.60 7.91 9.59
C HIS A 159 3.77 8.61 8.90
N ARG A 160 3.92 8.47 7.59
CA ARG A 160 5.18 8.86 6.90
C ARG A 160 4.97 9.79 5.73
N ILE A 161 3.88 9.62 4.98
CA ILE A 161 3.59 10.38 3.78
C ILE A 161 2.13 10.81 3.78
N ASP A 162 1.86 12.00 3.25
CA ASP A 162 0.50 12.44 2.95
C ASP A 162 0.01 11.84 1.62
N TYR A 163 -1.26 12.11 1.28
CA TYR A 163 -1.90 11.64 0.05
C TYR A 163 -1.18 12.12 -1.22
N TYR A 164 -0.67 13.34 -1.24
CA TYR A 164 -0.03 13.91 -2.42
C TYR A 164 1.37 13.31 -2.65
N ALA A 165 2.14 13.12 -1.59
CA ALA A 165 3.40 12.39 -1.62
C ALA A 165 3.18 10.92 -2.03
N TYR A 166 2.10 10.28 -1.56
CA TYR A 166 1.71 8.95 -2.02
C TYR A 166 1.48 8.93 -3.55
N GLN A 167 0.68 9.85 -4.08
CA GLN A 167 0.43 9.93 -5.52
C GLN A 167 1.71 10.20 -6.32
N GLU A 168 2.56 11.12 -5.86
CA GLU A 168 3.84 11.42 -6.52
C GLU A 168 4.74 10.19 -6.59
N ILE A 169 4.90 9.46 -5.48
CA ILE A 169 5.72 8.25 -5.41
C ILE A 169 5.14 7.14 -6.30
N VAL A 170 3.82 6.95 -6.32
CA VAL A 170 3.18 5.96 -7.20
C VAL A 170 3.35 6.34 -8.67
N ALA A 171 3.16 7.62 -9.01
CA ALA A 171 3.25 8.11 -10.38
C ALA A 171 4.67 7.99 -10.93
N SER A 172 5.65 8.49 -10.17
CA SER A 172 7.03 8.68 -10.61
C SER A 172 8.00 7.57 -10.19
N GLY A 173 7.58 6.68 -9.28
CA GLY A 173 8.44 5.70 -8.65
C GLY A 173 9.37 6.33 -7.61
N LYS A 174 10.19 5.50 -6.97
CA LYS A 174 11.19 5.96 -5.99
C LYS A 174 12.43 5.09 -6.06
N GLN A 175 13.61 5.72 -6.00
CA GLN A 175 14.87 5.01 -5.96
C GLN A 175 15.70 5.44 -4.74
N ASP A 176 16.33 4.47 -4.10
CA ASP A 176 17.42 4.67 -3.15
C ASP A 176 18.54 3.69 -3.51
N VAL A 177 19.47 4.19 -4.33
CA VAL A 177 20.58 3.41 -4.87
C VAL A 177 21.88 4.03 -4.40
N ASN A 178 22.60 3.30 -3.55
CA ASN A 178 23.90 3.66 -3.02
C ASN A 178 24.74 2.38 -2.80
N LYS A 179 25.94 2.50 -2.21
CA LYS A 179 26.81 1.31 -1.98
C LYS A 179 26.20 0.27 -1.02
N ALA A 180 25.25 0.68 -0.19
CA ALA A 180 24.62 -0.14 0.84
C ALA A 180 23.17 -0.56 0.51
N ALA A 181 22.49 0.14 -0.41
CA ALA A 181 21.10 -0.14 -0.78
C ALA A 181 20.88 -0.05 -2.29
N ASN A 182 20.02 -0.92 -2.82
CA ASN A 182 19.54 -0.86 -4.20
C ASN A 182 18.03 -1.11 -4.21
N LEU A 183 17.28 -0.11 -3.76
CA LEU A 183 15.81 -0.15 -3.64
C LEU A 183 15.20 0.67 -4.77
N VAL A 184 14.35 0.03 -5.58
CA VAL A 184 13.68 0.67 -6.71
C VAL A 184 12.20 0.29 -6.68
N MET A 185 11.36 1.29 -6.44
CA MET A 185 9.93 1.23 -6.72
C MET A 185 9.70 1.76 -8.14
N PRO A 186 9.15 0.94 -9.06
CA PRO A 186 8.84 1.38 -10.41
C PRO A 186 7.82 2.52 -10.44
N ALA A 187 7.84 3.31 -11.52
CA ALA A 187 6.82 4.30 -11.81
C ALA A 187 5.55 3.63 -12.35
N PHE A 188 4.38 4.00 -11.82
CA PHE A 188 3.09 3.47 -12.22
C PHE A 188 2.16 4.51 -12.86
N GLY A 189 2.61 5.76 -13.05
CA GLY A 189 1.77 6.83 -13.61
C GLY A 189 1.24 6.56 -15.02
N THR A 190 1.86 5.64 -15.78
CA THR A 190 1.39 5.21 -17.11
C THR A 190 0.73 3.83 -17.11
N ASN A 191 0.70 3.14 -15.96
CA ASN A 191 0.01 1.86 -15.83
C ASN A 191 -1.45 2.11 -15.43
N ARG A 192 -2.37 2.01 -16.38
CA ARG A 192 -3.81 2.25 -16.13
C ARG A 192 -4.41 1.31 -15.08
N ASN A 193 -3.86 0.10 -14.90
CA ASN A 193 -4.32 -0.83 -13.85
C ASN A 193 -3.99 -0.35 -12.43
N VAL A 194 -3.08 0.62 -12.29
CA VAL A 194 -2.76 1.30 -11.03
C VAL A 194 -3.34 2.71 -11.03
N TRP A 195 -2.99 3.53 -12.02
CA TRP A 195 -3.27 4.97 -11.99
C TRP A 195 -4.77 5.29 -11.98
N CYS A 196 -5.59 4.53 -12.71
CA CYS A 196 -7.06 4.72 -12.68
C CYS A 196 -7.70 4.34 -11.34
N TYR A 197 -6.95 3.71 -10.45
CA TYR A 197 -7.41 3.20 -9.15
C TYR A 197 -6.46 3.64 -8.02
N VAL A 198 -5.66 4.68 -8.22
CA VAL A 198 -4.67 5.13 -7.24
C VAL A 198 -5.32 5.53 -5.92
N ASP A 199 -6.49 6.18 -6.00
CA ASP A 199 -7.29 6.55 -4.83
C ASP A 199 -7.87 5.33 -4.12
N ASP A 200 -8.35 4.34 -4.88
CA ASP A 200 -8.89 3.10 -4.33
C ASP A 200 -7.82 2.37 -3.50
N ILE A 201 -6.60 2.27 -4.03
CA ILE A 201 -5.47 1.64 -3.35
C ILE A 201 -5.14 2.44 -2.07
N TYR A 202 -5.14 3.77 -2.14
CA TYR A 202 -4.91 4.64 -0.98
C TYR A 202 -5.94 4.42 0.13
N VAL A 203 -7.23 4.44 -0.17
CA VAL A 203 -8.29 4.27 0.85
C VAL A 203 -8.27 2.87 1.46
N TYR A 204 -7.93 1.85 0.67
CA TYR A 204 -7.69 0.51 1.21
C TYR A 204 -6.51 0.50 2.19
N LEU A 205 -5.38 1.10 1.83
CA LEU A 205 -4.21 1.16 2.71
C LEU A 205 -4.48 1.98 3.98
N LEU A 206 -5.27 3.06 3.88
CA LEU A 206 -5.75 3.81 5.04
C LEU A 206 -6.63 2.95 5.94
N ALA A 207 -7.62 2.24 5.37
CA ALA A 207 -8.48 1.36 6.14
C ALA A 207 -7.68 0.23 6.84
N ARG A 208 -6.64 -0.30 6.18
CA ARG A 208 -5.70 -1.26 6.78
C ARG A 208 -4.86 -0.65 7.89
N GLY A 209 -4.22 0.50 7.64
CA GLY A 209 -3.27 1.12 8.57
C GLY A 209 -3.93 1.77 9.78
N THR A 210 -5.19 2.19 9.64
CA THR A 210 -6.03 2.63 10.76
C THR A 210 -6.76 1.49 11.47
N GLU A 211 -6.52 0.25 11.02
CA GLU A 211 -7.17 -0.97 11.53
C GLU A 211 -8.71 -0.91 11.53
N ALA A 212 -9.28 -0.11 10.62
CA ALA A 212 -10.72 0.00 10.41
C ALA A 212 -11.31 -1.25 9.74
N ILE A 213 -10.47 -2.05 9.08
CA ILE A 213 -10.81 -3.37 8.55
C ILE A 213 -9.81 -4.41 9.06
N PRO A 214 -10.21 -5.68 9.24
CA PRO A 214 -9.28 -6.76 9.58
C PRO A 214 -8.47 -7.22 8.35
N ARG A 215 -7.45 -8.05 8.59
CA ARG A 215 -6.61 -8.61 7.53
C ARG A 215 -7.39 -9.52 6.59
N GLY A 216 -6.92 -9.62 5.36
CA GLY A 216 -7.52 -10.43 4.31
C GLY A 216 -8.58 -9.69 3.51
N ARG A 217 -9.28 -10.46 2.67
CA ARG A 217 -10.31 -9.92 1.78
C ARG A 217 -11.48 -9.34 2.59
N PRO A 218 -11.90 -8.08 2.34
CA PRO A 218 -13.13 -7.55 2.93
C PRO A 218 -14.31 -8.46 2.63
N ALA A 219 -15.03 -8.87 3.67
CA ALA A 219 -16.09 -9.88 3.58
C ALA A 219 -17.36 -9.33 2.92
N ASP A 220 -17.68 -8.07 3.21
CA ASP A 220 -18.84 -7.37 2.67
C ASP A 220 -18.44 -6.00 2.10
N LYS A 221 -19.12 -5.59 1.04
CA LYS A 221 -18.88 -4.33 0.34
C LYS A 221 -20.18 -3.75 -0.20
N ALA A 222 -20.25 -2.43 -0.29
CA ALA A 222 -21.29 -1.75 -1.04
C ALA A 222 -21.25 -2.12 -2.53
N ASP A 223 -22.38 -1.95 -3.22
CA ASP A 223 -22.47 -2.19 -4.66
C ASP A 223 -21.63 -1.20 -5.46
N LYS A 224 -21.18 -1.65 -6.65
CA LYS A 224 -20.52 -0.75 -7.61
C LYS A 224 -21.56 0.23 -8.15
N SER A 225 -21.41 1.52 -7.88
CA SER A 225 -22.29 2.53 -8.46
C SER A 225 -22.07 2.70 -9.96
N GLU A 226 -23.08 3.22 -10.65
CA GLU A 226 -22.97 3.57 -12.08
C GLU A 226 -21.91 4.67 -12.30
N GLU A 227 -21.81 5.63 -11.38
CA GLU A 227 -20.80 6.70 -11.40
C GLU A 227 -19.37 6.12 -11.32
N PHE A 228 -19.14 5.15 -10.42
CA PHE A 228 -17.84 4.48 -10.33
C PHE A 228 -17.53 3.74 -11.63
N ALA A 229 -18.51 3.03 -12.20
CA ALA A 229 -18.34 2.29 -13.45
C ALA A 229 -18.04 3.23 -14.63
N ALA A 230 -18.73 4.37 -14.72
CA ALA A 230 -18.48 5.38 -15.73
C ALA A 230 -17.08 5.99 -15.60
N GLN A 231 -16.66 6.34 -14.38
CA GLN A 231 -15.32 6.87 -14.13
C GLN A 231 -14.24 5.84 -14.48
N GLU A 232 -14.42 4.59 -14.07
CA GLU A 232 -13.52 3.48 -14.41
C GLU A 232 -13.37 3.33 -15.93
N ALA A 233 -14.49 3.26 -16.65
CA ALA A 233 -14.46 3.16 -18.12
C ALA A 233 -13.74 4.35 -18.75
N SER A 234 -14.06 5.58 -18.32
CA SER A 234 -13.46 6.80 -18.87
C SER A 234 -11.94 6.83 -18.74
N CYS A 235 -11.39 6.35 -17.62
CA CYS A 235 -9.94 6.31 -17.40
C CYS A 235 -9.26 5.15 -18.16
N MET A 236 -9.95 4.01 -18.29
CA MET A 236 -9.39 2.82 -18.92
C MET A 236 -9.47 2.86 -20.46
N GLU A 237 -10.39 3.63 -21.03
CA GLU A 237 -10.61 3.73 -22.48
C GLU A 237 -9.83 4.86 -23.18
N GLY A 238 -9.41 5.91 -22.46
CA GLY A 238 -8.36 6.84 -22.93
C GLY A 238 -7.01 6.15 -22.98
#